data_AF-A0AAW6DS19-F1
#
_entry.id   AF-A0AAW6DS19-F1
#
_cell.length_a   1.000
_cell.length_b   1.000
_cell.length_c   1.000
_cell.angle_alpha   90.00
_cell.angle_beta   90.00
_cell.angle_gamma   90.00
#
_symmetry.space_group_name_H-M   'P 1'
#
loop_
_entity.id
_entity.type
_entity.pdbx_description
1 polymer ?
#
loop_
_entity_poly.entity_id
_entity_poly.type
_entity_poly.pdbx_seq_one_letter_code
_entity_poly.pdbx_strand_id
1 'polypeptide(L)'
;MKFYSLFRKELKEMLSLQTIITMIVTVVVLVMAGQAMSGAISDSAEKASDLTICDLDKTEFTENVLNSLKATAKAGDGKITVVDIKSDDYAAELKRLDQDSVVIIPKGFTEQVKQHKKADVGYVQRMTSLATMSNINTGSDTALAVIQQAVKSTIYQDKLSSGAMTEDEMNQLEDPVLLSETTVVGDKADKVSSSIVMSLCSAQSMVVPIIMFVLIMFSAQMILSAISTEKIDKTLETLLSAPVSRLSVLASKMLAAGVVAALQAVVYMFGMSKMTGGLTEGMGDTSAYESAMENLGLTMSVGQYALVGIQMFVSILISLLLSMVLGALAKDAKSAQTMLLPITFSAMIPYLLAMVVDIRTLSPVIKYIVYAIPFTHTFMASENVMFGNYSLYAGGLIYQIVLLVVCMTVALKIFMSDKIFTMSIGGKQRTRKSFAFKKK
;
A
#
# COMPACT_ATOMS: atom_id res chain seq x y z
N MET A 1 -28.51 34.11 6.41
CA MET A 1 -29.16 33.60 5.16
C MET A 1 -28.20 33.52 3.98
N LYS A 2 -27.44 34.58 3.64
CA LYS A 2 -26.57 34.62 2.43
C LYS A 2 -25.43 33.57 2.40
N PHE A 3 -24.78 33.28 3.52
CA PHE A 3 -23.71 32.25 3.58
C PHE A 3 -24.26 30.84 3.38
N TYR A 4 -25.36 30.49 4.06
CA TYR A 4 -25.97 29.16 3.95
C TYR A 4 -26.49 28.86 2.54
N SER A 5 -27.08 29.86 1.86
CA SER A 5 -27.51 29.69 0.47
C SER A 5 -26.32 29.47 -0.47
N LEU A 6 -25.21 30.17 -0.26
CA LEU A 6 -23.97 29.96 -1.01
C LEU A 6 -23.40 28.57 -0.74
N PHE A 7 -23.22 28.21 0.52
CA PHE A 7 -22.72 26.90 0.91
C PHE A 7 -23.57 25.76 0.32
N ARG A 8 -24.90 25.86 0.41
CA ARG A 8 -25.80 24.86 -0.18
C ARG A 8 -25.67 24.78 -1.70
N LYS A 9 -25.49 25.91 -2.39
CA LYS A 9 -25.23 25.94 -3.83
C LYS A 9 -23.91 25.21 -4.14
N GLU A 10 -22.82 25.61 -3.49
CA GLU A 10 -21.48 25.05 -3.70
C GLU A 10 -21.46 23.54 -3.39
N LEU A 11 -22.09 23.12 -2.29
CA LEU A 11 -22.19 21.71 -1.92
C LEU A 11 -22.98 20.91 -2.96
N LYS A 12 -24.09 21.45 -3.48
CA LYS A 12 -24.89 20.77 -4.53
C LYS A 12 -24.10 20.65 -5.83
N GLU A 13 -23.29 21.65 -6.16
CA GLU A 13 -22.46 21.65 -7.37
C GLU A 13 -21.33 20.61 -7.27
N MET A 14 -20.71 20.49 -6.09
CA MET A 14 -19.64 19.52 -5.85
C MET A 14 -20.15 18.10 -5.63
N LEU A 15 -21.32 17.92 -5.01
CA LEU A 15 -22.03 16.63 -4.93
C LEU A 15 -22.78 16.36 -6.23
N SER A 16 -22.06 16.46 -7.34
CA SER A 16 -22.55 16.09 -8.66
C SER A 16 -22.82 14.58 -8.75
N LEU A 17 -23.61 14.18 -9.75
CA LEU A 17 -23.82 12.76 -10.08
C LEU A 17 -22.47 12.06 -10.34
N GLN A 18 -21.53 12.74 -10.97
CA GLN A 18 -20.19 12.22 -11.22
C GLN A 18 -19.45 11.89 -9.92
N THR A 19 -19.55 12.78 -8.91
CA THR A 19 -18.95 12.56 -7.58
C THR A 19 -19.54 11.34 -6.89
N ILE A 20 -20.86 11.18 -6.94
CA ILE A 20 -21.56 10.04 -6.35
C ILE A 20 -21.15 8.74 -7.07
N ILE A 21 -21.09 8.76 -8.39
CA ILE A 21 -20.63 7.60 -9.19
C ILE A 21 -19.19 7.25 -8.80
N THR A 22 -18.28 8.21 -8.70
CA THR A 22 -16.89 7.95 -8.29
C THR A 22 -16.80 7.31 -6.90
N MET A 23 -17.62 7.76 -5.95
CA MET A 23 -17.72 7.15 -4.62
C MET A 23 -18.21 5.70 -4.68
N ILE A 24 -19.25 5.42 -5.46
CA ILE A 24 -19.78 4.06 -5.65
C ILE A 24 -18.74 3.16 -6.32
N VAL A 25 -18.14 3.62 -7.41
CA VAL A 25 -17.08 2.88 -8.15
C VAL A 25 -15.91 2.58 -7.23
N THR A 26 -15.53 3.52 -6.35
CA THR A 26 -14.45 3.28 -5.38
C THR A 26 -14.77 2.10 -4.46
N VAL A 27 -15.98 2.03 -3.91
CA VAL A 27 -16.39 0.90 -3.06
C VAL A 27 -16.41 -0.39 -3.87
N VAL A 28 -16.96 -0.36 -5.08
CA VAL A 28 -17.04 -1.54 -5.96
C VAL A 28 -15.63 -2.06 -6.30
N VAL A 29 -14.70 -1.17 -6.65
CA VAL A 29 -13.31 -1.56 -6.95
C VAL A 29 -12.62 -2.15 -5.72
N LEU A 30 -12.81 -1.56 -4.53
CA LEU A 30 -12.24 -2.09 -3.29
C LEU A 30 -12.80 -3.47 -2.94
N VAL A 31 -14.12 -3.67 -3.08
CA VAL A 31 -14.77 -4.97 -2.86
C VAL A 31 -14.26 -6.02 -3.86
N MET A 32 -14.25 -5.68 -5.16
CA MET A 32 -13.76 -6.58 -6.21
C MET A 32 -12.29 -6.90 -6.03
N ALA A 33 -11.47 -5.94 -5.60
CA ALA A 33 -10.06 -6.17 -5.33
C ALA A 33 -9.85 -7.16 -4.19
N GLY A 34 -10.67 -7.09 -3.13
CA GLY A 34 -10.63 -8.07 -2.05
C GLY A 34 -10.93 -9.50 -2.56
N GLN A 35 -11.99 -9.65 -3.36
CA GLN A 35 -12.41 -10.94 -3.92
C GLN A 35 -11.45 -11.48 -4.99
N ALA A 36 -10.90 -10.63 -5.85
CA ALA A 36 -10.00 -11.06 -6.94
C ALA A 36 -8.69 -11.66 -6.39
N MET A 37 -8.27 -11.24 -5.20
CA MET A 37 -7.00 -11.65 -4.61
C MET A 37 -7.11 -12.93 -3.77
N SER A 38 -8.32 -13.32 -3.33
CA SER A 38 -8.52 -14.64 -2.73
C SER A 38 -8.33 -15.77 -3.76
N GLY A 39 -8.53 -15.49 -5.05
CA GLY A 39 -8.43 -16.48 -6.15
C GLY A 39 -7.07 -16.58 -6.84
N ALA A 40 -6.14 -15.64 -6.60
CA ALA A 40 -4.86 -15.56 -7.32
C ALA A 40 -3.69 -16.29 -6.62
N ILE A 41 -3.99 -17.13 -5.62
CA ILE A 41 -3.00 -17.68 -4.67
C ILE A 41 -2.21 -18.88 -5.25
N SER A 42 -2.53 -19.36 -6.46
CA SER A 42 -2.01 -20.65 -6.94
C SER A 42 -0.71 -20.64 -7.74
N ASP A 43 -0.22 -19.50 -8.26
CA ASP A 43 0.82 -19.53 -9.32
C ASP A 43 1.95 -18.52 -9.12
N SER A 44 2.67 -18.60 -7.98
CA SER A 44 3.92 -17.86 -7.78
C SER A 44 5.08 -18.81 -7.49
N ALA A 45 5.40 -19.66 -8.48
CA ALA A 45 6.63 -20.43 -8.47
C ALA A 45 7.82 -19.52 -8.82
N GLU A 46 8.41 -18.89 -7.79
CA GLU A 46 9.70 -18.20 -7.94
C GLU A 46 10.87 -19.16 -7.77
N LYS A 47 11.93 -18.89 -8.55
CA LYS A 47 13.15 -19.68 -8.65
C LYS A 47 13.82 -19.84 -7.29
N ALA A 48 14.25 -21.06 -6.99
CA ALA A 48 15.10 -21.35 -5.85
C ALA A 48 16.39 -20.53 -5.94
N SER A 49 16.62 -19.64 -4.98
CA SER A 49 17.92 -19.03 -4.78
C SER A 49 18.09 -18.76 -3.29
N ASP A 50 18.98 -19.55 -2.70
CA ASP A 50 19.36 -19.58 -1.29
C ASP A 50 18.29 -20.15 -0.33
N LEU A 51 18.68 -21.22 0.39
CA LEU A 51 17.86 -21.88 1.41
C LEU A 51 18.59 -21.83 2.75
N THR A 52 17.87 -21.41 3.79
CA THR A 52 18.37 -21.44 5.16
C THR A 52 17.70 -22.57 5.92
N ILE A 53 18.49 -23.41 6.59
CA ILE A 53 18.01 -24.64 7.25
C ILE A 53 18.49 -24.68 8.70
N CYS A 54 17.58 -25.03 9.60
CA CYS A 54 17.84 -25.36 10.98
C CYS A 54 17.52 -26.85 11.21
N ASP A 55 18.54 -27.64 11.50
CA ASP A 55 18.37 -29.06 11.86
C ASP A 55 18.38 -29.22 13.39
N LEU A 56 17.21 -29.51 13.96
CA LEU A 56 17.02 -29.80 15.37
C LEU A 56 17.10 -31.31 15.68
N ASP A 57 16.94 -32.17 14.67
CA ASP A 57 16.94 -33.63 14.81
C ASP A 57 18.37 -34.18 14.95
N LYS A 58 19.33 -33.59 14.20
CA LYS A 58 20.77 -33.85 14.30
C LYS A 58 21.10 -35.34 14.26
N THR A 59 20.57 -36.04 13.26
CA THR A 59 20.84 -37.47 13.02
C THR A 59 21.71 -37.65 11.77
N GLU A 60 22.28 -38.85 11.61
CA GLU A 60 22.99 -39.20 10.37
C GLU A 60 22.09 -39.09 9.13
N PHE A 61 20.79 -39.38 9.28
CA PHE A 61 19.83 -39.23 8.20
C PHE A 61 19.65 -37.76 7.79
N THR A 62 19.49 -36.85 8.76
CA THR A 62 19.34 -35.42 8.45
C THR A 62 20.64 -34.79 7.93
N GLU A 63 21.80 -35.26 8.39
CA GLU A 63 23.09 -34.88 7.79
C GLU A 63 23.17 -35.29 6.31
N ASN A 64 22.69 -36.48 5.95
CA ASN A 64 22.63 -36.93 4.56
C ASN A 64 21.64 -36.11 3.71
N VAL A 65 20.48 -35.77 4.27
CA VAL A 65 19.53 -34.83 3.64
C VAL A 65 20.19 -33.47 3.39
N LEU A 66 20.88 -32.90 4.37
CA LEU A 66 21.60 -31.63 4.23
C LEU A 66 22.71 -31.70 3.17
N ASN A 67 23.42 -32.83 3.09
CA ASN A 67 24.45 -33.04 2.07
C ASN A 67 23.85 -33.13 0.67
N SER A 68 22.72 -33.82 0.51
CA SER A 68 21.93 -33.88 -0.73
C SER A 68 21.45 -32.48 -1.17
N LEU A 69 20.97 -31.67 -0.22
CA LEU A 69 20.56 -30.28 -0.45
C LEU A 69 21.74 -29.41 -0.90
N LYS A 70 22.89 -29.51 -0.23
CA LYS A 70 24.11 -28.78 -0.61
C LYS A 70 24.62 -29.17 -1.99
N ALA A 71 24.53 -30.45 -2.35
CA ALA A 71 24.92 -30.93 -3.68
C ALA A 71 24.00 -30.39 -4.78
N THR A 72 22.68 -30.40 -4.53
CA THR A 72 21.67 -29.87 -5.44
C THR A 72 21.82 -28.36 -5.64
N ALA A 73 22.01 -27.61 -4.54
CA ALA A 73 22.19 -26.17 -4.59
C ALA A 73 23.45 -25.77 -5.38
N LYS A 74 24.58 -26.48 -5.18
CA LYS A 74 25.81 -26.26 -5.96
C LYS A 74 25.62 -26.49 -7.46
N ALA A 75 24.76 -27.43 -7.86
CA ALA A 75 24.47 -27.70 -9.26
C ALA A 75 23.57 -26.62 -9.91
N GLY A 76 22.79 -25.91 -9.10
CA GLY A 76 21.84 -24.87 -9.54
C GLY A 76 22.26 -23.43 -9.23
N ASP A 77 23.52 -23.18 -8.86
CA ASP A 77 24.06 -21.87 -8.44
C ASP A 77 23.35 -21.24 -7.21
N GLY A 78 22.79 -22.08 -6.33
CA GLY A 78 22.17 -21.67 -5.07
C GLY A 78 23.05 -21.98 -3.84
N LYS A 79 22.75 -21.34 -2.71
CA LYS A 79 23.48 -21.54 -1.43
C LYS A 79 22.59 -22.16 -0.36
N ILE A 80 23.12 -23.18 0.34
CA ILE A 80 22.50 -23.68 1.59
C ILE A 80 23.24 -23.08 2.77
N THR A 81 22.53 -22.34 3.62
CA THR A 81 23.03 -21.80 4.89
C THR A 81 22.44 -22.60 6.03
N VAL A 82 23.28 -23.18 6.89
CA VAL A 82 22.81 -23.89 8.09
C VAL A 82 22.90 -22.96 9.29
N VAL A 83 21.80 -22.82 10.03
CA VAL A 83 21.69 -21.95 11.20
C VAL A 83 21.17 -22.74 12.41
N ASP A 84 21.33 -22.16 13.60
CA ASP A 84 20.84 -22.72 14.85
C ASP A 84 19.80 -21.77 15.45
N ILE A 85 18.55 -22.24 15.53
CA ILE A 85 17.43 -21.54 16.17
C ILE A 85 17.36 -22.01 17.61
N LYS A 86 17.40 -21.05 18.54
CA LYS A 86 17.50 -21.32 19.99
C LYS A 86 16.19 -21.21 20.75
N SER A 87 15.16 -20.65 20.12
CA SER A 87 13.87 -20.40 20.73
C SER A 87 12.76 -20.38 19.68
N ASP A 88 11.54 -20.67 20.11
CA ASP A 88 10.33 -20.58 19.27
C ASP A 88 9.90 -19.12 18.98
N ASP A 89 10.60 -18.13 19.53
CA ASP A 89 10.51 -16.74 19.09
C ASP A 89 11.24 -16.55 17.75
N TYR A 90 10.56 -16.99 16.69
CA TYR A 90 11.10 -16.93 15.34
C TYR A 90 11.34 -15.50 14.85
N ALA A 91 10.61 -14.51 15.36
CA ALA A 91 10.82 -13.12 14.99
C ALA A 91 12.17 -12.60 15.47
N ALA A 92 12.49 -12.85 16.75
CA ALA A 92 13.79 -12.49 17.31
C ALA A 92 14.93 -13.28 16.65
N GLU A 93 14.74 -14.57 16.39
CA GLU A 93 15.78 -15.44 15.85
C GLU A 93 16.12 -15.11 14.38
N LEU A 94 15.12 -14.89 13.52
CA LEU A 94 15.36 -14.46 12.13
C LEU A 94 16.03 -13.09 12.06
N LYS A 95 15.73 -12.19 13.00
CA LYS A 95 16.41 -10.90 13.15
C LYS A 95 17.85 -11.04 13.64
N ARG A 96 18.11 -11.93 14.59
CA ARG A 96 19.45 -12.23 15.11
C ARG A 96 20.35 -12.84 14.05
N LEU A 97 19.79 -13.71 13.20
CA LEU A 97 20.51 -14.44 12.16
C LEU A 97 20.65 -13.67 10.84
N ASP A 98 19.95 -12.55 10.71
CA ASP A 98 19.84 -11.76 9.47
C ASP A 98 19.38 -12.64 8.29
N GLN A 99 18.28 -13.37 8.51
CA GLN A 99 17.67 -14.27 7.53
C GLN A 99 16.19 -13.92 7.33
N ASP A 100 15.71 -14.04 6.10
CA ASP A 100 14.31 -13.74 5.76
C ASP A 100 13.42 -14.99 5.79
N SER A 101 13.99 -16.18 5.67
CA SER A 101 13.27 -17.43 5.87
C SER A 101 14.17 -18.52 6.45
N VAL A 102 13.56 -19.55 7.02
CA VAL A 102 14.24 -20.74 7.52
C VAL A 102 13.33 -21.97 7.44
N VAL A 103 13.91 -23.05 6.97
CA VAL A 103 13.36 -24.40 7.04
C VAL A 103 13.80 -25.05 8.33
N ILE A 104 12.87 -25.63 9.09
CA ILE A 104 13.14 -26.26 10.37
C ILE A 104 12.87 -27.76 10.23
N ILE A 105 13.90 -28.57 10.44
CA ILE A 105 13.77 -30.02 10.59
C ILE A 105 13.64 -30.30 12.09
N PRO A 106 12.44 -30.67 12.58
CA PRO A 106 12.18 -30.83 14.01
C PRO A 106 12.78 -32.13 14.55
N LYS A 107 12.93 -32.19 15.88
CA LYS A 107 13.29 -33.43 16.57
C LYS A 107 12.23 -34.50 16.31
N GLY A 108 12.68 -35.73 16.00
CA GLY A 108 11.82 -36.86 15.67
C GLY A 108 11.56 -37.02 14.17
N PHE A 109 12.05 -36.11 13.32
CA PHE A 109 11.90 -36.18 11.87
C PHE A 109 12.38 -37.52 11.30
N THR A 110 13.59 -37.96 11.67
CA THR A 110 14.16 -39.24 11.21
C THR A 110 13.33 -40.43 11.64
N GLU A 111 12.79 -40.41 12.86
CA GLU A 111 11.95 -41.50 13.36
C GLU A 111 10.60 -41.56 12.65
N GLN A 112 10.02 -40.41 12.29
CA GLN A 112 8.81 -40.36 11.45
C GLN A 112 9.08 -40.96 10.07
N VAL A 113 10.21 -40.61 9.45
CA VAL A 113 10.62 -41.18 8.16
C VAL A 113 10.78 -42.70 8.27
N LYS A 114 11.49 -43.20 9.28
CA LYS A 114 11.71 -44.66 9.49
C LYS A 114 10.42 -45.43 9.76
N GLN A 115 9.41 -44.78 10.33
CA GLN A 115 8.08 -45.35 10.58
C GLN A 115 7.15 -45.26 9.36
N HIS A 116 7.66 -44.92 8.18
CA HIS A 116 6.90 -44.79 6.94
C HIS A 116 5.80 -43.70 7.00
N LYS A 117 5.96 -42.73 7.91
CA LYS A 117 5.04 -41.60 8.04
C LYS A 117 5.55 -40.40 7.26
N LYS A 118 4.64 -39.46 6.97
CA LYS A 118 5.02 -38.13 6.51
C LYS A 118 5.75 -37.43 7.65
N ALA A 119 6.96 -36.96 7.38
CA ALA A 119 7.79 -36.31 8.38
C ALA A 119 7.50 -34.81 8.42
N ASP A 120 7.34 -34.25 9.61
CA ASP A 120 6.99 -32.84 9.79
C ASP A 120 8.18 -31.94 9.45
N VAL A 121 7.94 -30.88 8.68
CA VAL A 121 8.93 -29.85 8.40
C VAL A 121 8.29 -28.48 8.63
N GLY A 122 8.97 -27.64 9.41
CA GLY A 122 8.57 -26.25 9.60
C GLY A 122 9.14 -25.37 8.48
N TYR A 123 8.37 -24.42 7.99
CA TYR A 123 8.88 -23.32 7.18
C TYR A 123 8.46 -22.00 7.81
N VAL A 124 9.43 -21.17 8.15
CA VAL A 124 9.20 -19.88 8.79
C VAL A 124 9.72 -18.77 7.89
N GLN A 125 8.86 -17.79 7.57
CA GLN A 125 9.20 -16.66 6.72
C GLN A 125 8.90 -15.34 7.42
N ARG A 126 9.83 -14.39 7.34
CA ARG A 126 9.68 -13.04 7.86
C ARG A 126 9.29 -12.07 6.76
N MET A 127 8.26 -11.27 7.04
CA MET A 127 7.80 -10.15 6.24
C MET A 127 8.04 -8.85 6.99
N THR A 128 8.61 -7.85 6.29
CA THR A 128 9.02 -6.59 6.91
C THR A 128 8.26 -5.36 6.39
N SER A 129 7.54 -5.49 5.27
CA SER A 129 6.74 -4.42 4.69
C SER A 129 5.51 -4.99 3.97
N LEU A 130 4.53 -4.13 3.67
CA LEU A 130 3.44 -4.45 2.74
C LEU A 130 3.91 -4.52 1.28
N ALA A 131 5.02 -3.86 0.94
CA ALA A 131 5.48 -3.72 -0.45
C ALA A 131 5.94 -5.05 -1.04
N THR A 132 5.38 -5.43 -2.20
CA THR A 132 5.62 -6.72 -2.86
C THR A 132 7.11 -7.01 -3.09
N MET A 133 7.90 -6.02 -3.53
CA MET A 133 9.35 -6.20 -3.76
C MET A 133 10.15 -6.40 -2.47
N SER A 134 9.62 -5.97 -1.32
CA SER A 134 10.32 -6.08 -0.03
C SER A 134 10.18 -7.46 0.61
N ASN A 135 9.36 -8.35 0.02
CA ASN A 135 9.08 -9.69 0.54
C ASN A 135 9.45 -10.82 -0.44
N ILE A 136 10.20 -10.54 -1.50
CA ILE A 136 10.68 -11.56 -2.44
C ILE A 136 11.67 -12.48 -1.72
N ASN A 137 11.38 -13.77 -1.63
CA ASN A 137 12.26 -14.80 -1.09
C ASN A 137 11.95 -16.17 -1.72
N THR A 138 12.76 -17.18 -1.38
CA THR A 138 12.50 -18.57 -1.76
C THR A 138 11.20 -19.05 -1.10
N GLY A 139 10.07 -18.90 -1.80
CA GLY A 139 8.74 -19.25 -1.30
C GLY A 139 8.62 -20.67 -0.76
N SER A 140 7.63 -20.90 0.11
CA SER A 140 7.43 -22.15 0.85
C SER A 140 7.27 -23.38 -0.06
N ASP A 141 6.59 -23.25 -1.20
CA ASP A 141 6.42 -24.32 -2.18
C ASP A 141 7.76 -24.79 -2.77
N THR A 142 8.64 -23.84 -3.08
CA THR A 142 9.98 -24.12 -3.60
C THR A 142 10.84 -24.78 -2.53
N ALA A 143 10.78 -24.30 -1.29
CA ALA A 143 11.48 -24.91 -0.16
C ALA A 143 11.00 -26.35 0.07
N LEU A 144 9.68 -26.57 0.06
CA LEU A 144 9.08 -27.89 0.20
C LEU A 144 9.52 -28.84 -0.90
N ALA A 145 9.45 -28.43 -2.17
CA ALA A 145 9.86 -29.26 -3.31
C ALA A 145 11.32 -29.68 -3.20
N VAL A 146 12.20 -28.75 -2.81
CA VAL A 146 13.64 -29.01 -2.64
C VAL A 146 13.90 -29.98 -1.48
N ILE A 147 13.21 -29.81 -0.34
CA ILE A 147 13.34 -30.71 0.81
C ILE A 147 12.78 -32.09 0.51
N GLN A 148 11.57 -32.16 -0.08
CA GLN A 148 10.97 -33.42 -0.51
C GLN A 148 11.92 -34.17 -1.42
N GLN A 149 12.51 -33.51 -2.42
CA GLN A 149 13.47 -34.15 -3.31
C GLN A 149 14.71 -34.68 -2.58
N ALA A 150 15.24 -33.92 -1.62
CA ALA A 150 16.40 -34.35 -0.84
C ALA A 150 16.08 -35.53 0.09
N VAL A 151 14.91 -35.52 0.73
CA VAL A 151 14.41 -36.61 1.57
C VAL A 151 14.19 -37.86 0.73
N LYS A 152 13.50 -37.75 -0.41
CA LYS A 152 13.32 -38.85 -1.37
C LYS A 152 14.66 -39.45 -1.77
N SER A 153 15.61 -38.61 -2.20
CA SER A 153 16.95 -39.06 -2.63
C SER A 153 17.69 -39.79 -1.51
N THR A 154 17.55 -39.34 -0.27
CA THR A 154 18.18 -39.96 0.90
C THR A 154 17.54 -41.31 1.24
N ILE A 155 16.20 -41.39 1.23
CA ILE A 155 15.47 -42.66 1.41
C ILE A 155 15.85 -43.65 0.31
N TYR A 156 15.89 -43.20 -0.95
CA TYR A 156 16.31 -44.05 -2.08
C TYR A 156 17.73 -44.59 -1.91
N GLN A 157 18.70 -43.78 -1.48
CA GLN A 157 20.08 -44.23 -1.27
C GLN A 157 20.21 -45.23 -0.11
N ASP A 158 19.50 -45.00 0.99
CA ASP A 158 19.46 -45.91 2.13
C ASP A 158 18.88 -47.28 1.72
N LYS A 159 17.82 -47.28 0.90
CA LYS A 159 17.13 -48.49 0.43
C LYS A 159 17.84 -49.23 -0.70
N LEU A 160 18.56 -48.52 -1.58
CA LEU A 160 19.43 -49.15 -2.57
C LEU A 160 20.49 -50.03 -1.90
N SER A 161 20.88 -49.67 -0.68
CA SER A 161 21.82 -50.42 0.14
C SER A 161 21.19 -51.65 0.82
N SER A 162 19.87 -51.69 1.00
CA SER A 162 19.14 -52.78 1.68
C SER A 162 18.42 -53.77 0.75
N GLY A 163 18.30 -53.48 -0.56
CA GLY A 163 17.97 -54.47 -1.60
C GLY A 163 16.49 -54.77 -1.88
N ALA A 164 15.54 -54.11 -1.21
CA ALA A 164 14.09 -54.22 -1.51
C ALA A 164 13.33 -52.97 -1.03
N MET A 165 12.22 -52.64 -1.72
CA MET A 165 11.31 -51.53 -1.39
C MET A 165 9.88 -52.06 -1.25
N THR A 166 9.17 -51.73 -0.18
CA THR A 166 7.77 -52.10 0.05
C THR A 166 6.79 -51.08 -0.57
N GLU A 167 5.51 -51.45 -0.67
CA GLU A 167 4.45 -50.58 -1.22
C GLU A 167 4.22 -49.33 -0.35
N ASP A 168 4.29 -49.46 0.98
CA ASP A 168 4.22 -48.34 1.93
C ASP A 168 5.41 -47.37 1.78
N GLU A 169 6.60 -47.92 1.48
CA GLU A 169 7.81 -47.14 1.19
C GLU A 169 7.70 -46.39 -0.14
N MET A 170 7.07 -47.01 -1.15
CA MET A 170 6.77 -46.35 -2.42
C MET A 170 5.78 -45.20 -2.24
N ASN A 171 4.74 -45.38 -1.42
CA ASN A 171 3.76 -44.34 -1.11
C ASN A 171 4.38 -43.18 -0.31
N GLN A 172 5.29 -43.46 0.64
CA GLN A 172 6.03 -42.43 1.35
C GLN A 172 6.92 -41.60 0.40
N LEU A 173 7.47 -42.21 -0.65
CA LEU A 173 8.29 -41.51 -1.64
C LEU A 173 7.48 -40.57 -2.54
N GLU A 174 6.16 -40.72 -2.65
CA GLU A 174 5.33 -39.75 -3.36
C GLU A 174 5.21 -38.44 -2.57
N ASP A 175 4.96 -38.53 -1.26
CA ASP A 175 4.76 -37.37 -0.38
C ASP A 175 5.37 -37.57 1.02
N PRO A 176 6.71 -37.47 1.17
CA PRO A 176 7.42 -37.87 2.38
C PRO A 176 7.38 -36.84 3.51
N VAL A 177 6.93 -35.61 3.23
CA VAL A 177 7.08 -34.48 4.14
C VAL A 177 5.75 -33.74 4.25
N LEU A 178 5.35 -33.46 5.48
CA LEU A 178 4.22 -32.58 5.77
C LEU A 178 4.77 -31.19 6.16
N LEU A 179 4.41 -30.16 5.38
CA LEU A 179 4.84 -28.80 5.66
C LEU A 179 3.92 -28.11 6.67
N SER A 180 4.50 -27.54 7.71
CA SER A 180 3.84 -26.58 8.60
C SER A 180 4.44 -25.20 8.39
N GLU A 181 3.64 -24.27 7.89
CA GLU A 181 4.08 -22.91 7.63
C GLU A 181 3.81 -21.98 8.82
N THR A 182 4.75 -21.08 9.08
CA THR A 182 4.61 -20.00 10.05
C THR A 182 5.07 -18.71 9.38
N THR A 183 4.23 -17.69 9.44
CA THR A 183 4.59 -16.36 8.92
C THR A 183 4.88 -15.43 10.09
N VAL A 184 5.97 -14.68 9.97
CA VAL A 184 6.40 -13.67 10.92
C VAL A 184 6.16 -12.29 10.30
N VAL A 185 5.45 -11.42 11.00
CA VAL A 185 5.17 -10.03 10.60
C VAL A 185 5.59 -9.10 11.72
N GLY A 186 6.59 -8.25 11.47
CA GLY A 186 7.20 -7.45 12.52
C GLY A 186 7.79 -8.34 13.63
N ASP A 187 7.28 -8.20 14.85
CA ASP A 187 7.72 -8.98 16.02
C ASP A 187 6.73 -10.10 16.40
N LYS A 188 5.80 -10.47 15.50
CA LYS A 188 4.75 -11.46 15.77
C LYS A 188 4.82 -12.63 14.78
N ALA A 189 4.45 -13.83 15.23
CA ALA A 189 4.44 -15.05 14.43
C ALA A 189 3.10 -15.79 14.57
N ASP A 190 2.58 -16.34 13.48
CA ASP A 190 1.40 -17.20 13.51
C ASP A 190 1.46 -18.28 12.41
N LYS A 191 0.72 -19.39 12.61
CA LYS A 191 0.66 -20.54 11.71
C LYS A 191 -0.26 -20.26 10.53
N VAL A 192 0.27 -19.56 9.54
CA VAL A 192 -0.41 -19.26 8.28
C VAL A 192 0.62 -19.25 7.15
N SER A 193 0.22 -19.69 5.96
CA SER A 193 1.10 -19.70 4.79
C SER A 193 1.49 -18.28 4.38
N SER A 194 2.73 -18.11 3.97
CA SER A 194 3.23 -16.80 3.55
C SER A 194 2.58 -16.32 2.25
N SER A 195 2.16 -17.23 1.38
CA SER A 195 1.40 -16.93 0.16
C SER A 195 0.08 -16.22 0.45
N ILE A 196 -0.65 -16.67 1.47
CA ILE A 196 -1.91 -16.05 1.92
C ILE A 196 -1.63 -14.65 2.48
N VAL A 197 -0.62 -14.53 3.34
CA VAL A 197 -0.23 -13.24 3.94
C VAL A 197 0.23 -12.26 2.86
N MET A 198 1.03 -12.72 1.89
CA MET A 198 1.50 -11.92 0.75
C MET A 198 0.37 -11.46 -0.15
N SER A 199 -0.68 -12.26 -0.35
CA SER A 199 -1.86 -11.84 -1.11
C SER A 199 -2.57 -10.66 -0.44
N LEU A 200 -2.85 -10.76 0.87
CA LEU A 200 -3.41 -9.65 1.65
C LEU A 200 -2.50 -8.41 1.59
N CYS A 201 -1.20 -8.60 1.77
CA CYS A 201 -0.24 -7.49 1.78
C CYS A 201 -0.17 -6.80 0.42
N SER A 202 -0.16 -7.58 -0.66
CA SER A 202 -0.16 -7.07 -2.04
C SER A 202 -1.44 -6.31 -2.37
N ALA A 203 -2.59 -6.79 -1.88
CA ALA A 203 -3.87 -6.08 -1.98
C ALA A 203 -3.78 -4.68 -1.38
N GLN A 204 -3.28 -4.62 -0.14
CA GLN A 204 -3.13 -3.36 0.55
C GLN A 204 -2.07 -2.47 -0.10
N SER A 205 -0.95 -3.01 -0.55
CA SER A 205 0.14 -2.23 -1.15
C SER A 205 -0.20 -1.67 -2.54
N MET A 206 -1.03 -2.38 -3.31
CA MET A 206 -1.37 -1.97 -4.68
C MET A 206 -2.67 -1.17 -4.75
N VAL A 207 -3.74 -1.68 -4.18
CA VAL A 207 -5.09 -1.12 -4.36
C VAL A 207 -5.25 0.18 -3.59
N VAL A 208 -4.70 0.24 -2.37
CA VAL A 208 -4.85 1.42 -1.51
C VAL A 208 -4.25 2.67 -2.15
N PRO A 209 -2.98 2.67 -2.61
CA PRO A 209 -2.44 3.86 -3.26
C PRO A 209 -3.18 4.25 -4.54
N ILE A 210 -3.67 3.28 -5.34
CA ILE A 210 -4.47 3.56 -6.54
C ILE A 210 -5.74 4.33 -6.18
N ILE A 211 -6.50 3.84 -5.20
CA ILE A 211 -7.75 4.49 -4.80
C ILE A 211 -7.50 5.87 -4.17
N MET A 212 -6.47 6.01 -3.34
CA MET A 212 -6.03 7.31 -2.81
C MET A 212 -5.74 8.28 -3.94
N PHE A 213 -4.97 7.85 -4.93
CA PHE A 213 -4.61 8.68 -6.08
C PHE A 213 -5.85 9.10 -6.87
N VAL A 214 -6.74 8.16 -7.19
CA VAL A 214 -8.00 8.44 -7.90
C VAL A 214 -8.85 9.47 -7.16
N LEU A 215 -9.05 9.32 -5.84
CA LEU A 215 -9.87 10.25 -5.06
C LEU A 215 -9.23 11.64 -4.93
N ILE A 216 -7.90 11.71 -4.74
CA ILE A 216 -7.15 12.98 -4.74
C ILE A 216 -7.28 13.68 -6.09
N MET A 217 -7.06 12.96 -7.19
CA MET A 217 -7.09 13.51 -8.54
C MET A 217 -8.48 13.91 -8.99
N PHE A 218 -9.49 13.10 -8.68
CA PHE A 218 -10.88 13.41 -8.98
C PHE A 218 -11.33 14.68 -8.26
N SER A 219 -11.00 14.79 -6.97
CA SER A 219 -11.25 15.99 -6.17
C SER A 219 -10.54 17.21 -6.76
N ALA A 220 -9.26 17.06 -7.09
CA ALA A 220 -8.45 18.12 -7.69
C ALA A 220 -9.09 18.65 -8.99
N GLN A 221 -9.48 17.73 -9.88
CA GLN A 221 -10.07 18.05 -11.18
C GLN A 221 -11.43 18.73 -11.03
N MET A 222 -12.28 18.26 -10.12
CA MET A 222 -13.59 18.84 -9.85
C MET A 222 -13.47 20.32 -9.46
N ILE A 223 -12.64 20.65 -8.47
CA ILE A 223 -12.47 22.03 -8.02
C ILE A 223 -11.81 22.90 -9.07
N LEU A 224 -10.79 22.37 -9.74
CA LEU A 224 -10.07 23.11 -10.75
C LEU A 224 -11.01 23.50 -11.91
N SER A 225 -11.84 22.55 -12.37
CA SER A 225 -12.83 22.79 -13.41
C SER A 225 -13.89 23.80 -12.97
N ALA A 226 -14.42 23.67 -11.75
CA ALA A 226 -15.41 24.60 -11.21
C ALA A 226 -14.87 26.03 -11.15
N ILE A 227 -13.68 26.24 -10.58
CA ILE A 227 -13.07 27.57 -10.47
C ILE A 227 -12.71 28.14 -11.84
N SER A 228 -12.12 27.33 -12.72
CA SER A 228 -11.75 27.79 -14.06
C SER A 228 -12.98 28.21 -14.86
N THR A 229 -14.05 27.41 -14.81
CA THR A 229 -15.29 27.72 -15.53
C THR A 229 -15.94 28.97 -14.99
N GLU A 230 -16.05 29.11 -13.66
CA GLU A 230 -16.60 30.32 -13.03
C GLU A 230 -15.80 31.59 -13.39
N LYS A 231 -14.48 31.46 -13.51
CA LYS A 231 -13.62 32.57 -13.95
C LYS A 231 -13.84 32.91 -15.43
N ILE A 232 -13.86 31.92 -16.30
CA ILE A 232 -14.02 32.11 -17.76
C ILE A 232 -15.38 32.72 -18.09
N ASP A 233 -16.44 32.25 -17.43
CA ASP A 233 -17.81 32.69 -17.67
C ASP A 233 -18.16 34.01 -16.95
N LYS A 234 -17.18 34.65 -16.28
CA LYS A 234 -17.36 35.87 -15.45
C LYS A 234 -18.42 35.75 -14.35
N THR A 235 -18.80 34.53 -13.99
CA THR A 235 -19.74 34.31 -12.88
C THR A 235 -19.06 34.62 -11.55
N LEU A 236 -17.74 34.41 -11.44
CA LEU A 236 -16.94 34.80 -10.28
C LEU A 236 -16.91 36.33 -10.08
N GLU A 237 -16.77 37.12 -11.16
CA GLU A 237 -16.85 38.59 -11.12
C GLU A 237 -18.23 39.06 -10.63
N THR A 238 -19.29 38.42 -11.13
CA THR A 238 -20.66 38.73 -10.75
C THR A 238 -20.92 38.40 -9.27
N LEU A 239 -20.44 37.25 -8.80
CA LEU A 239 -20.57 36.82 -7.40
C LEU A 239 -19.80 37.73 -6.43
N LEU A 240 -18.62 38.20 -6.83
CA LEU A 240 -17.82 39.13 -6.01
C LEU A 240 -18.31 40.59 -6.09
N SER A 241 -19.16 40.92 -7.06
CA SER A 241 -19.83 42.24 -7.19
C SER A 241 -21.20 42.28 -6.53
N ALA A 242 -21.81 41.12 -6.27
CA ALA A 242 -23.03 41.02 -5.47
C ALA A 242 -22.77 41.49 -4.02
N PRO A 243 -23.80 41.93 -3.27
CA PRO A 243 -23.66 42.43 -1.89
C PRO A 243 -23.47 41.27 -0.89
N VAL A 244 -22.39 40.51 -1.08
CA VAL A 244 -21.90 39.38 -0.29
C VAL A 244 -20.40 39.55 -0.10
N SER A 245 -19.90 39.26 1.10
CA SER A 245 -18.47 39.41 1.37
C SER A 245 -17.65 38.38 0.60
N ARG A 246 -16.51 38.78 0.03
CA ARG A 246 -15.58 37.87 -0.68
C ARG A 246 -15.15 36.69 0.21
N LEU A 247 -14.98 36.94 1.51
CA LEU A 247 -14.66 35.91 2.50
C LEU A 247 -15.79 34.89 2.66
N SER A 248 -17.06 35.33 2.69
CA SER A 248 -18.20 34.41 2.76
C SER A 248 -18.30 33.53 1.52
N VAL A 249 -18.03 34.07 0.32
CA VAL A 249 -18.02 33.29 -0.93
C VAL A 249 -16.94 32.21 -0.86
N LEU A 250 -15.71 32.60 -0.57
CA LEU A 250 -14.58 31.66 -0.48
C LEU A 250 -14.77 30.62 0.63
N ALA A 251 -15.13 31.05 1.83
CA ALA A 251 -15.33 30.15 2.97
C ALA A 251 -16.45 29.14 2.70
N SER A 252 -17.51 29.55 2.00
CA SER A 252 -18.61 28.64 1.64
C SER A 252 -18.16 27.55 0.67
N LYS A 253 -17.34 27.91 -0.34
CA LYS A 253 -16.77 26.96 -1.31
C LYS A 253 -15.76 26.04 -0.64
N MET A 254 -14.89 26.56 0.23
CA MET A 254 -13.93 25.76 1.00
C MET A 254 -14.61 24.77 1.94
N LEU A 255 -15.68 25.20 2.63
CA LEU A 255 -16.45 24.32 3.51
C LEU A 255 -17.15 23.22 2.71
N ALA A 256 -17.74 23.55 1.56
CA ALA A 256 -18.37 22.57 0.68
C ALA A 256 -17.36 21.53 0.16
N ALA A 257 -16.19 22.00 -0.29
CA ALA A 257 -15.06 21.17 -0.68
C ALA A 257 -14.64 20.21 0.46
N GLY A 258 -14.55 20.73 1.69
CA GLY A 258 -14.24 19.94 2.87
C GLY A 258 -15.31 18.89 3.18
N VAL A 259 -16.60 19.21 3.08
CA VAL A 259 -17.65 18.21 3.28
C VAL A 259 -17.54 17.08 2.26
N VAL A 260 -17.30 17.39 0.98
CA VAL A 260 -17.12 16.37 -0.06
C VAL A 260 -15.85 15.54 0.16
N ALA A 261 -14.75 16.15 0.61
CA ALA A 261 -13.54 15.44 0.99
C ALA A 261 -13.78 14.47 2.17
N ALA A 262 -14.52 14.91 3.18
CA ALA A 262 -14.87 14.08 4.34
C ALA A 262 -15.74 12.89 3.92
N LEU A 263 -16.73 13.12 3.04
CA LEU A 263 -17.55 12.04 2.49
C LEU A 263 -16.70 11.03 1.70
N GLN A 264 -15.75 11.48 0.88
CA GLN A 264 -14.84 10.58 0.16
C GLN A 264 -13.97 9.76 1.11
N ALA A 265 -13.45 10.37 2.19
CA ALA A 265 -12.70 9.65 3.20
C ALA A 265 -13.55 8.58 3.91
N VAL A 266 -14.82 8.89 4.22
CA VAL A 266 -15.77 7.93 4.81
C VAL A 266 -16.06 6.77 3.86
N VAL A 267 -16.33 7.08 2.58
CA VAL A 267 -16.56 6.08 1.54
C VAL A 267 -15.34 5.18 1.37
N TYR A 268 -14.14 5.77 1.39
CA TYR A 268 -12.90 5.01 1.34
C TYR A 268 -12.73 4.09 2.55
N MET A 269 -12.94 4.59 3.78
CA MET A 269 -12.87 3.77 5.00
C MET A 269 -13.87 2.59 4.94
N PHE A 270 -15.09 2.86 4.48
CA PHE A 270 -16.10 1.83 4.27
C PHE A 270 -15.64 0.80 3.23
N GLY A 271 -15.17 1.24 2.06
CA GLY A 271 -14.67 0.35 1.02
C GLY A 271 -13.48 -0.50 1.47
N MET A 272 -12.55 0.10 2.22
CA MET A 272 -11.40 -0.61 2.80
C MET A 272 -11.83 -1.71 3.76
N SER A 273 -12.78 -1.43 4.66
CA SER A 273 -13.31 -2.44 5.58
C SER A 273 -13.92 -3.63 4.83
N LYS A 274 -14.56 -3.37 3.68
CA LYS A 274 -15.13 -4.42 2.82
C LYS A 274 -14.07 -5.16 2.00
N MET A 275 -12.99 -4.51 1.59
CA MET A 275 -11.87 -5.16 0.91
C MET A 275 -11.25 -6.22 1.82
N THR A 276 -10.97 -5.89 3.09
CA THR A 276 -10.41 -6.84 4.06
C THR A 276 -11.35 -8.01 4.34
N GLY A 277 -12.67 -7.78 4.43
CA GLY A 277 -13.64 -8.88 4.60
C GLY A 277 -13.84 -9.73 3.33
N GLY A 278 -13.79 -9.14 2.14
CA GLY A 278 -13.91 -9.89 0.88
C GLY A 278 -12.74 -10.84 0.61
N LEU A 279 -11.57 -10.57 1.18
CA LEU A 279 -10.41 -11.47 1.15
C LEU A 279 -10.64 -12.76 1.95
N THR A 280 -11.37 -12.68 3.06
CA THR A 280 -11.57 -13.81 3.98
C THR A 280 -12.76 -14.68 3.58
N GLU A 281 -13.77 -14.11 2.92
CA GLU A 281 -14.94 -14.84 2.38
C GLU A 281 -14.59 -15.87 1.29
N GLY A 282 -13.48 -15.69 0.56
CA GLY A 282 -13.02 -16.62 -0.48
C GLY A 282 -12.27 -17.85 0.05
N MET A 283 -11.98 -17.90 1.36
CA MET A 283 -11.15 -18.93 1.99
C MET A 283 -12.02 -19.84 2.88
N GLY A 284 -11.97 -21.15 2.67
CA GLY A 284 -12.93 -22.11 3.25
C GLY A 284 -13.11 -22.05 4.77
N ASP A 285 -12.03 -21.83 5.55
CA ASP A 285 -12.10 -21.62 7.00
C ASP A 285 -11.78 -20.18 7.39
N THR A 286 -12.67 -19.27 6.99
CA THR A 286 -12.61 -17.82 7.24
C THR A 286 -12.21 -17.46 8.68
N SER A 287 -12.63 -18.25 9.67
CA SER A 287 -12.44 -17.96 11.10
C SER A 287 -10.99 -18.13 11.58
N ALA A 288 -10.31 -19.19 11.13
CA ALA A 288 -8.91 -19.43 11.45
C ALA A 288 -8.01 -18.38 10.78
N TYR A 289 -8.33 -18.01 9.53
CA TYR A 289 -7.58 -16.98 8.79
C TYR A 289 -7.72 -15.59 9.39
N GLU A 290 -8.94 -15.17 9.75
CA GLU A 290 -9.16 -13.87 10.40
C GLU A 290 -8.39 -13.77 11.72
N SER A 291 -8.41 -14.85 12.51
CA SER A 291 -7.68 -14.92 13.78
C SER A 291 -6.16 -14.80 13.56
N ALA A 292 -5.61 -15.51 12.57
CA ALA A 292 -4.19 -15.42 12.23
C ALA A 292 -3.79 -14.02 11.76
N MET A 293 -4.60 -13.38 10.91
CA MET A 293 -4.34 -12.02 10.42
C MET A 293 -4.42 -10.99 11.55
N GLU A 294 -5.36 -11.15 12.48
CA GLU A 294 -5.49 -10.30 13.66
C GLU A 294 -4.29 -10.45 14.59
N ASN A 295 -3.88 -11.69 14.88
CA ASN A 295 -2.71 -11.97 15.69
C ASN A 295 -1.45 -11.34 15.08
N LEU A 296 -1.25 -11.47 13.76
CA LEU A 296 -0.16 -10.83 13.03
C LEU A 296 -0.25 -9.29 12.97
N GLY A 297 -1.38 -8.70 13.36
CA GLY A 297 -1.61 -7.25 13.32
C GLY A 297 -1.84 -6.71 11.90
N LEU A 298 -2.26 -7.57 10.98
CA LEU A 298 -2.55 -7.22 9.59
C LEU A 298 -4.00 -6.79 9.35
N THR A 299 -4.85 -6.93 10.37
CA THR A 299 -6.18 -6.35 10.39
C THR A 299 -6.13 -4.95 10.99
N MET A 300 -6.97 -4.06 10.46
CA MET A 300 -7.12 -2.70 10.98
C MET A 300 -8.41 -2.58 11.78
N SER A 301 -8.30 -2.07 13.01
CA SER A 301 -9.44 -1.65 13.81
C SER A 301 -10.15 -0.44 13.21
N VAL A 302 -11.40 -0.18 13.65
CA VAL A 302 -12.17 1.01 13.26
C VAL A 302 -11.39 2.30 13.54
N GLY A 303 -10.67 2.37 14.66
CA GLY A 303 -9.82 3.52 15.00
C GLY A 303 -8.66 3.70 14.03
N GLN A 304 -8.02 2.61 13.60
CA GLN A 304 -6.94 2.65 12.62
C GLN A 304 -7.46 3.09 11.23
N TYR A 305 -8.63 2.63 10.81
CA TYR A 305 -9.27 3.15 9.58
C TYR A 305 -9.57 4.65 9.68
N ALA A 306 -10.05 5.11 10.83
CA ALA A 306 -10.29 6.54 11.07
C ALA A 306 -9.01 7.37 10.92
N LEU A 307 -7.87 6.89 11.43
CA LEU A 307 -6.57 7.54 11.25
C LEU A 307 -6.18 7.67 9.77
N VAL A 308 -6.30 6.60 9.00
CA VAL A 308 -6.03 6.66 7.55
C VAL A 308 -6.99 7.63 6.86
N GLY A 309 -8.28 7.58 7.21
CA GLY A 309 -9.30 8.49 6.69
C GLY A 309 -9.00 9.96 7.00
N ILE A 310 -8.49 10.29 8.19
CA ILE A 310 -8.08 11.66 8.54
C ILE A 310 -6.91 12.12 7.67
N GLN A 311 -5.90 11.29 7.49
CA GLN A 311 -4.72 11.64 6.68
C GLN A 311 -5.08 11.80 5.20
N MET A 312 -5.98 10.96 4.71
CA MET A 312 -6.57 11.08 3.39
C MET A 312 -7.37 12.38 3.24
N PHE A 313 -8.24 12.68 4.20
CA PHE A 313 -9.06 13.88 4.23
C PHE A 313 -8.20 15.15 4.13
N VAL A 314 -7.13 15.24 4.92
CA VAL A 314 -6.20 16.37 4.87
C VAL A 314 -5.50 16.46 3.51
N SER A 315 -5.05 15.34 2.93
CA SER A 315 -4.47 15.34 1.58
C SER A 315 -5.44 15.81 0.50
N ILE A 316 -6.71 15.38 0.57
CA ILE A 316 -7.73 15.88 -0.36
C ILE A 316 -7.87 17.39 -0.16
N LEU A 317 -7.99 17.89 1.07
CA LEU A 317 -8.09 19.34 1.32
C LEU A 317 -6.90 20.13 0.74
N ILE A 318 -5.67 19.62 0.91
CA ILE A 318 -4.47 20.23 0.30
C ILE A 318 -4.62 20.27 -1.23
N SER A 319 -5.00 19.14 -1.83
CA SER A 319 -5.23 19.03 -3.27
C SER A 319 -6.28 20.03 -3.76
N LEU A 320 -7.40 20.18 -3.04
CA LEU A 320 -8.46 21.13 -3.36
C LEU A 320 -7.97 22.58 -3.28
N LEU A 321 -7.18 22.93 -2.26
CA LEU A 321 -6.62 24.28 -2.12
C LEU A 321 -5.62 24.60 -3.24
N LEU A 322 -4.75 23.65 -3.57
CA LEU A 322 -3.83 23.81 -4.69
C LEU A 322 -4.59 23.96 -6.01
N SER A 323 -5.58 23.10 -6.26
CA SER A 323 -6.44 23.19 -7.44
C SER A 323 -7.21 24.50 -7.52
N MET A 324 -7.65 25.04 -6.39
CA MET A 324 -8.36 26.33 -6.34
C MET A 324 -7.43 27.48 -6.75
N VAL A 325 -6.19 27.49 -6.24
CA VAL A 325 -5.18 28.48 -6.62
C VAL A 325 -4.81 28.35 -8.10
N LEU A 326 -4.58 27.12 -8.58
CA LEU A 326 -4.17 26.84 -9.96
C LEU A 326 -5.32 27.09 -10.96
N GLY A 327 -6.56 26.77 -10.61
CA GLY A 327 -7.75 27.07 -11.40
C GLY A 327 -7.94 28.57 -11.61
N ALA A 328 -7.60 29.39 -10.61
CA ALA A 328 -7.58 30.84 -10.77
C ALA A 328 -6.50 31.33 -11.76
N LEU A 329 -5.50 30.53 -12.12
CA LEU A 329 -4.47 30.87 -13.12
C LEU A 329 -4.85 30.46 -14.56
N ALA A 330 -5.89 29.63 -14.71
CA ALA A 330 -6.38 29.19 -16.01
C ALA A 330 -6.90 30.35 -16.85
N LYS A 331 -6.68 30.27 -18.16
CA LYS A 331 -7.11 31.24 -19.18
C LYS A 331 -8.29 30.75 -20.00
N ASP A 332 -8.37 29.44 -20.17
CA ASP A 332 -9.37 28.70 -20.93
C ASP A 332 -9.48 27.26 -20.40
N ALA A 333 -10.52 26.52 -20.79
CA ALA A 333 -10.79 25.17 -20.31
C ALA A 333 -9.65 24.17 -20.60
N LYS A 334 -8.90 24.35 -21.70
CA LYS A 334 -7.76 23.49 -22.04
C LYS A 334 -6.55 23.79 -21.16
N SER A 335 -6.29 25.07 -20.90
CA SER A 335 -5.22 25.51 -20.00
C SER A 335 -5.46 25.03 -18.56
N ALA A 336 -6.72 24.96 -18.11
CA ALA A 336 -7.10 24.42 -16.81
C ALA A 336 -6.62 22.96 -16.64
N GLN A 337 -6.79 22.12 -17.64
CA GLN A 337 -6.31 20.74 -17.58
C GLN A 337 -4.77 20.66 -17.46
N THR A 338 -4.05 21.59 -18.08
CA THR A 338 -2.59 21.69 -17.93
C THR A 338 -2.19 22.14 -16.53
N MET A 339 -3.01 23.01 -15.90
CA MET A 339 -2.81 23.45 -14.51
C MET A 339 -3.00 22.33 -13.49
N LEU A 340 -3.57 21.18 -13.87
CA LEU A 340 -3.66 20.01 -13.00
C LEU A 340 -2.33 19.23 -12.91
N LEU A 341 -1.47 19.31 -13.94
CA LEU A 341 -0.25 18.50 -14.04
C LEU A 341 0.69 18.59 -12.82
N PRO A 342 0.95 19.77 -12.21
CA PRO A 342 1.79 19.84 -11.02
C PRO A 342 1.24 19.02 -9.85
N ILE A 343 -0.09 18.99 -9.68
CA ILE A 343 -0.76 18.17 -8.66
C ILE A 343 -0.63 16.71 -9.04
N THR A 344 -0.88 16.36 -10.31
CA THR A 344 -0.73 14.99 -10.81
C THR A 344 0.67 14.44 -10.55
N PHE A 345 1.73 15.15 -10.94
CA PHE A 345 3.10 14.67 -10.73
C PHE A 345 3.45 14.59 -9.25
N SER A 346 3.00 15.55 -8.44
CA SER A 346 3.20 15.51 -6.99
C SER A 346 2.50 14.31 -6.35
N ALA A 347 1.31 13.93 -6.80
CA ALA A 347 0.62 12.75 -6.27
C ALA A 347 1.16 11.43 -6.86
N MET A 348 1.53 11.42 -8.14
CA MET A 348 1.91 10.21 -8.89
C MET A 348 3.26 9.64 -8.47
N ILE A 349 4.26 10.49 -8.20
CA ILE A 349 5.59 10.03 -7.76
C ILE A 349 5.50 9.17 -6.49
N PRO A 350 4.94 9.67 -5.36
CA PRO A 350 4.87 8.88 -4.15
C PRO A 350 3.86 7.73 -4.25
N TYR A 351 2.80 7.87 -5.07
CA TYR A 351 1.89 6.76 -5.41
C TYR A 351 2.66 5.57 -6.01
N LEU A 352 3.46 5.81 -7.05
CA LEU A 352 4.23 4.75 -7.71
C LEU A 352 5.28 4.16 -6.77
N LEU A 353 5.94 4.98 -5.96
CA LEU A 353 6.93 4.51 -4.99
C LEU A 353 6.29 3.63 -3.91
N ALA A 354 5.17 4.07 -3.32
CA ALA A 354 4.48 3.32 -2.27
C ALA A 354 3.97 1.95 -2.75
N MET A 355 3.70 1.80 -4.05
CA MET A 355 3.29 0.52 -4.62
C MET A 355 4.44 -0.48 -4.71
N VAL A 356 5.68 -0.01 -4.92
CA VAL A 356 6.81 -0.86 -5.30
C VAL A 356 7.79 -1.06 -4.14
N VAL A 357 8.02 -0.04 -3.30
CA VAL A 357 9.06 -0.05 -2.28
C VAL A 357 8.58 0.55 -0.96
N ASP A 358 9.16 0.09 0.15
CA ASP A 358 9.03 0.80 1.42
C ASP A 358 9.83 2.11 1.37
N ILE A 359 9.12 3.24 1.36
CA ILE A 359 9.73 4.58 1.29
C ILE A 359 10.66 4.82 2.50
N ARG A 360 10.44 4.15 3.64
CA ARG A 360 11.28 4.24 4.85
C ARG A 360 12.65 3.60 4.66
N THR A 361 12.85 2.71 3.70
CA THR A 361 14.13 2.03 3.45
C THR A 361 14.96 2.70 2.36
N LEU A 362 14.40 3.71 1.66
CA LEU A 362 15.11 4.47 0.64
C LEU A 362 16.37 5.17 1.18
N SER A 363 17.29 5.49 0.27
CA SER A 363 18.47 6.30 0.60
C SER A 363 18.06 7.64 1.22
N PRO A 364 18.84 8.20 2.19
CA PRO A 364 18.40 9.35 2.97
C PRO A 364 17.95 10.54 2.13
N VAL A 365 18.68 10.85 1.06
CA VAL A 365 18.37 11.98 0.16
C VAL A 365 17.03 11.78 -0.54
N ILE A 366 16.81 10.62 -1.15
CA ILE A 366 15.56 10.32 -1.87
C ILE A 366 14.39 10.29 -0.89
N LYS A 367 14.56 9.65 0.27
CA LYS A 367 13.55 9.55 1.33
C LYS A 367 13.02 10.92 1.75
N TYR A 368 13.90 11.88 2.05
CA TYR A 368 13.47 13.22 2.47
C TYR A 368 12.87 14.05 1.34
N ILE A 369 13.31 13.87 0.09
CA ILE A 369 12.67 14.51 -1.07
C ILE A 369 11.23 14.01 -1.21
N VAL A 370 11.02 12.70 -1.09
CA VAL A 370 9.70 12.09 -1.20
C VAL A 370 8.82 12.47 0.00
N TYR A 371 9.37 12.54 1.23
CA TYR A 371 8.63 13.04 2.39
C TYR A 371 8.25 14.53 2.30
N ALA A 372 8.97 15.34 1.54
CA ALA A 372 8.56 16.73 1.29
C ALA A 372 7.27 16.82 0.45
N ILE A 373 6.90 15.76 -0.26
CA ILE A 373 5.64 15.70 -1.00
C ILE A 373 4.50 15.36 -0.03
N PRO A 374 3.46 16.20 0.12
CA PRO A 374 2.42 15.99 1.14
C PRO A 374 1.64 14.69 0.97
N PHE A 375 1.44 14.24 -0.27
CA PHE A 375 0.67 13.04 -0.57
C PHE A 375 1.38 11.75 -0.14
N THR A 376 2.70 11.77 0.00
CA THR A 376 3.51 10.63 0.47
C THR A 376 3.01 10.09 1.78
N HIS A 377 2.73 10.96 2.75
CA HIS A 377 2.27 10.53 4.04
C HIS A 377 0.94 9.78 3.91
N THR A 378 0.00 10.28 3.09
CA THR A 378 -1.28 9.57 2.86
C THR A 378 -1.09 8.20 2.24
N PHE A 379 -0.20 8.04 1.26
CA PHE A 379 0.07 6.73 0.67
C PHE A 379 0.73 5.75 1.66
N MET A 380 1.53 6.26 2.60
CA MET A 380 2.13 5.46 3.68
C MET A 380 1.23 5.30 4.91
N ALA A 381 0.03 5.88 4.93
CA ALA A 381 -0.80 5.97 6.13
C ALA A 381 -1.21 4.58 6.64
N SER A 382 -1.74 3.74 5.75
CA SER A 382 -2.19 2.39 6.10
C SER A 382 -1.05 1.54 6.64
N GLU A 383 0.09 1.54 5.94
CA GLU A 383 1.29 0.81 6.38
C GLU A 383 1.77 1.28 7.75
N ASN A 384 1.89 2.59 7.96
CA ASN A 384 2.36 3.11 9.25
C ASN A 384 1.40 2.80 10.40
N VAL A 385 0.10 2.86 10.16
CA VAL A 385 -0.91 2.59 11.18
C VAL A 385 -1.01 1.09 11.50
N MET A 386 -0.86 0.23 10.48
CA MET A 386 -0.91 -1.23 10.64
C MET A 386 0.33 -1.74 11.38
N PHE A 387 1.52 -1.27 11.02
CA PHE A 387 2.79 -1.65 11.66
C PHE A 387 3.13 -0.85 12.92
N GLY A 388 2.20 -0.06 13.47
CA GLY A 388 2.39 0.67 14.73
C GLY A 388 3.39 1.84 14.67
N ASN A 389 3.77 2.29 13.48
CA ASN A 389 4.67 3.44 13.24
C ASN A 389 3.95 4.80 13.44
N TYR A 390 3.30 4.97 14.59
CA TYR A 390 2.46 6.14 14.89
C TYR A 390 3.24 7.47 14.93
N SER A 391 4.53 7.45 15.29
CA SER A 391 5.37 8.65 15.27
C SER A 391 5.52 9.21 13.84
N LEU A 392 5.72 8.33 12.86
CA LEU A 392 5.90 8.70 11.46
C LEU A 392 4.57 9.12 10.83
N TYR A 393 3.48 8.45 11.21
CA TYR A 393 2.11 8.88 10.90
C TYR A 393 1.82 10.29 11.45
N ALA A 394 2.03 10.52 12.74
CA ALA A 394 1.73 11.80 13.38
C ALA A 394 2.59 12.94 12.83
N GLY A 395 3.88 12.71 12.61
CA GLY A 395 4.77 13.68 11.96
C GLY A 395 4.30 14.06 10.55
N GLY A 396 3.86 13.07 9.76
CA GLY A 396 3.28 13.29 8.44
C GLY A 396 1.97 14.07 8.48
N LEU A 397 1.08 13.75 9.41
CA LEU A 397 -0.18 14.47 9.60
C LEU A 397 0.06 15.93 10.02
N ILE A 398 0.98 16.17 10.97
CA ILE A 398 1.36 17.52 11.39
C ILE A 398 1.93 18.30 10.20
N TYR A 399 2.83 17.70 9.42
CA TYR A 399 3.38 18.31 8.22
C TYR A 399 2.28 18.72 7.23
N GLN A 400 1.34 17.80 6.95
CA GLN A 400 0.20 18.07 6.07
C GLN A 400 -0.70 19.19 6.62
N ILE A 401 -0.98 19.23 7.92
CA ILE A 401 -1.77 20.31 8.55
C ILE A 401 -1.06 21.65 8.41
N VAL A 402 0.26 21.72 8.66
CA VAL A 402 1.04 22.94 8.47
C VAL A 402 0.97 23.40 7.01
N LEU A 403 1.19 22.49 6.07
CA LEU A 403 1.09 22.80 4.65
C LEU A 403 -0.32 23.26 4.25
N LEU A 404 -1.35 22.61 4.80
CA LEU A 404 -2.75 23.00 4.58
C LEU A 404 -3.00 24.45 5.02
N VAL A 405 -2.52 24.84 6.21
CA VAL A 405 -2.63 26.22 6.72
C VAL A 405 -1.89 27.21 5.82
N VAL A 406 -0.70 26.84 5.33
CA VAL A 406 0.08 27.65 4.39
C VAL A 406 -0.69 27.84 3.08
N CYS A 407 -1.15 26.76 2.45
CA CYS A 407 -1.93 26.78 1.22
C CYS A 407 -3.23 27.58 1.39
N MET A 408 -3.91 27.42 2.52
CA MET A 408 -5.13 28.15 2.85
C MET A 408 -4.86 29.66 2.96
N THR A 409 -3.76 30.05 3.61
CA THR A 409 -3.34 31.45 3.71
C THR A 409 -3.04 32.05 2.34
N VAL A 410 -2.37 31.29 1.47
CA VAL A 410 -2.09 31.71 0.08
C VAL A 410 -3.39 31.85 -0.72
N ALA A 411 -4.28 30.87 -0.65
CA ALA A 411 -5.58 30.90 -1.32
C ALA A 411 -6.41 32.12 -0.88
N LEU A 412 -6.53 32.36 0.44
CA LEU A 412 -7.21 33.53 0.99
C LEU A 412 -6.63 34.84 0.47
N LYS A 413 -5.30 34.99 0.45
CA LYS A 413 -4.63 36.19 -0.06
C LYS A 413 -4.90 36.43 -1.55
N ILE A 414 -4.93 35.38 -2.37
CA ILE A 414 -5.20 35.49 -3.80
C ILE A 414 -6.65 35.89 -4.06
N PHE A 415 -7.61 35.25 -3.40
CA PHE A 415 -9.04 35.48 -3.60
C PHE A 415 -9.55 36.79 -3.00
N MET A 416 -8.92 37.29 -1.92
CA MET A 416 -9.24 38.60 -1.37
C MET A 416 -8.67 39.74 -2.22
N SER A 417 -7.57 39.51 -2.93
CA SER A 417 -6.93 40.50 -3.80
C SER A 417 -7.58 40.53 -5.18
N ASP A 418 -7.49 41.68 -5.86
CA ASP A 418 -7.88 41.76 -7.29
C ASP A 418 -6.92 40.99 -8.22
N LYS A 419 -5.90 40.35 -7.63
CA LYS A 419 -5.01 39.39 -8.30
C LYS A 419 -5.77 38.21 -8.91
N ILE A 420 -6.90 37.79 -8.37
CA ILE A 420 -7.69 36.69 -8.95
C ILE A 420 -8.14 36.98 -10.40
N PHE A 421 -8.34 38.26 -10.73
CA PHE A 421 -8.75 38.69 -12.08
C PHE A 421 -7.57 38.94 -13.02
N THR A 422 -6.36 39.14 -12.48
CA THR A 422 -5.18 39.55 -13.26
C THR A 422 -4.09 38.47 -13.34
N MET A 423 -4.14 37.46 -12.47
CA MET A 423 -3.20 36.35 -12.48
C MET A 423 -3.44 35.42 -13.68
N SER A 424 -2.39 35.27 -14.48
CA SER A 424 -2.32 34.28 -15.55
C SER A 424 -0.86 33.88 -15.78
N ILE A 425 -0.59 32.60 -15.99
CA ILE A 425 0.77 32.12 -16.30
C ILE A 425 1.08 32.43 -17.78
N GLY A 426 2.23 33.07 -18.04
CA GLY A 426 2.73 33.35 -19.39
C GLY A 426 2.19 34.63 -20.06
N GLY A 427 1.57 35.55 -19.31
CA GLY A 427 1.18 36.86 -19.84
C GLY A 427 2.37 37.84 -19.85
N LYS A 428 2.97 38.10 -21.02
CA LYS A 428 3.87 39.26 -21.20
C LYS A 428 3.13 40.52 -20.73
N GLN A 429 3.60 41.16 -19.66
CA GLN A 429 3.28 42.56 -19.40
C GLN A 429 3.81 43.37 -20.58
N ARG A 430 2.96 43.65 -21.57
CA ARG A 430 3.22 44.74 -22.51
C ARG A 430 3.06 46.02 -21.71
N THR A 431 4.16 46.50 -21.12
CA THR A 431 4.29 47.89 -20.73
C THR A 431 4.03 48.75 -21.96
N ARG A 432 2.82 49.27 -22.09
CA ARG A 432 2.44 50.23 -23.13
C ARG A 432 3.14 51.55 -22.75
N LYS A 433 4.40 51.71 -23.17
CA LYS A 433 5.05 53.03 -23.15
C LYS A 433 4.26 53.91 -24.12
N SER A 434 3.46 54.82 -23.57
CA SER A 434 2.85 55.92 -24.32
C SER A 434 3.99 56.77 -24.90
N PHE A 435 4.27 56.61 -26.19
CA PHE A 435 5.08 57.58 -26.91
C PHE A 435 4.19 58.79 -27.20
N ALA A 436 4.32 59.81 -26.35
CA ALA A 436 3.76 61.13 -26.62
C ALA A 436 4.50 61.72 -27.83
N PHE A 437 3.82 61.79 -28.97
CA PHE A 437 4.28 62.57 -30.13
C PHE A 437 4.16 64.05 -29.78
N LYS A 438 5.29 64.71 -29.48
CA LYS A 438 5.38 66.17 -29.52
C LYS A 438 5.26 66.60 -30.98
N LYS A 439 4.17 67.30 -31.32
CA LYS A 439 4.06 68.10 -32.55
C LYS A 439 5.18 69.16 -32.54
N LYS A 440 5.85 69.32 -33.67
CA LYS A 440 6.52 70.57 -34.03
C LYS A 440 5.54 71.42 -34.83
#